data_AF-A0A2I0K213-F1
#
_entry.id   AF-A0A2I0K213-F1
#
_cell.length_a   1.000
_cell.length_b   1.000
_cell.length_c   1.000
_cell.angle_alpha   90.00
_cell.angle_beta   90.00
_cell.angle_gamma   90.00
#
_symmetry.space_group_name_H-M   'P 1'
#
loop_
_entity.id
_entity.type
_entity.pdbx_description
1 polymer ?
#
loop_
_entity_poly.entity_id
_entity_poly.type
_entity_poly.pdbx_seq_one_letter_code
_entity_poly.pdbx_strand_id
1 'polypeptide(L)'
;DPLPDSVKSVLEEGISLYKLHTSRHGRLESSKGTYAKDWAKWEKQLRDILLSNTEYLNSIQVPFDFAVKLVLEQLRSIAKGDYTAPSTETRKFGSIVFAAVSLPIEQIHDLLKMLSGKNAMVEAFLKDKDMESSLRKAHITLAHKRSHGVTAVANYGHFVNRQVPIDVTALLYNPNMAAFEARLGTVDGEAVTSKNEWPHITLWTGEGVAPKEANNLPQLLSQGKAARVEIDPPVTISGPLEFY
;
A
#
# COMPACT_ATOMS: atom_id res chain seq x y z
N ASP A 1 16.78 12.31 -10.62
CA ASP A 1 17.72 13.34 -10.12
C ASP A 1 17.14 14.10 -8.94
N PRO A 2 17.97 14.49 -7.97
CA PRO A 2 17.50 15.24 -6.80
C PRO A 2 17.01 16.63 -7.19
N LEU A 3 16.01 17.16 -6.47
CA LEU A 3 15.56 18.54 -6.64
C LEU A 3 16.74 19.52 -6.40
N PRO A 4 16.81 20.65 -7.11
CA PRO A 4 17.84 21.66 -6.86
C PRO A 4 17.76 22.13 -5.42
N ASP A 5 18.91 22.33 -4.78
CA ASP A 5 18.97 22.69 -3.35
C ASP A 5 18.17 23.96 -3.04
N SER A 6 18.14 24.92 -3.97
CA SER A 6 17.33 26.14 -3.85
C SER A 6 15.83 25.85 -3.76
N VAL A 7 15.32 24.92 -4.57
CA VAL A 7 13.92 24.45 -4.54
C VAL A 7 13.64 23.68 -3.25
N LYS A 8 14.58 22.83 -2.83
CA LYS A 8 14.44 22.05 -1.59
C LYS A 8 14.37 22.97 -0.37
N SER A 9 15.29 23.93 -0.25
CA SER A 9 15.34 24.87 0.88
C SER A 9 14.09 25.72 0.99
N VAL A 10 13.56 26.27 -0.12
CA VAL A 10 12.33 27.08 -0.05
C VAL A 10 11.09 26.25 0.33
N LEU A 11 11.05 24.97 -0.05
CA LEU A 11 9.97 24.07 0.38
C LEU A 11 10.08 23.73 1.88
N GLU A 12 11.29 23.48 2.38
CA GLU A 12 11.54 23.23 3.82
C GLU A 12 11.21 24.45 4.69
N GLU A 13 11.51 25.66 4.21
CA GLU A 13 11.10 26.92 4.84
C GLU A 13 9.57 27.04 4.92
N GLY A 14 8.87 26.72 3.83
CA GLY A 14 7.40 26.74 3.78
C GLY A 14 6.76 25.72 4.74
N ILE A 15 7.34 24.52 4.84
CA ILE A 15 6.90 23.50 5.80
C ILE A 15 7.12 23.97 7.24
N SER A 16 8.25 24.64 7.50
CA SER A 16 8.56 25.19 8.83
C SER A 16 7.60 26.31 9.21
N LEU A 17 7.29 27.20 8.27
CA LEU A 17 6.31 28.28 8.44
C LEU A 17 4.89 27.72 8.65
N TYR A 18 4.52 26.66 7.93
CA TYR A 18 3.26 25.94 8.13
C TYR A 18 3.15 25.34 9.53
N LYS A 19 4.20 24.68 10.02
CA LYS A 19 4.23 24.11 11.38
C LYS A 19 4.09 25.21 12.43
N LEU A 20 4.78 26.35 12.25
CA LEU A 20 4.72 27.50 13.15
C LEU A 20 3.32 28.14 13.17
N HIS A 21 2.70 28.30 12.00
CA HIS A 21 1.34 28.81 11.90
C HIS A 21 0.35 27.85 12.56
N THR A 22 0.44 26.55 12.25
CA THR A 22 -0.48 25.52 12.75
C THR A 22 -0.39 25.37 14.26
N SER A 23 0.81 25.44 14.85
CA SER A 23 0.99 25.32 16.30
C SER A 23 0.37 26.50 17.08
N ARG A 24 0.35 27.70 16.49
CA ARG A 24 -0.15 28.91 17.14
C ARG A 24 -1.61 29.23 16.83
N HIS A 25 -2.07 28.92 15.62
CA HIS A 25 -3.38 29.35 15.10
C HIS A 25 -4.27 28.20 14.61
N GLY A 26 -3.83 26.95 14.70
CA GLY A 26 -4.62 25.79 14.27
C GLY A 26 -4.94 25.83 12.78
N ARG A 27 -6.24 25.71 12.43
CA ARG A 27 -6.74 25.67 11.04
C ARG A 27 -7.15 27.03 10.47
N LEU A 28 -6.77 28.15 11.10
CA LEU A 28 -7.04 29.47 10.53
C LEU A 28 -6.33 29.65 9.17
N GLU A 29 -6.86 30.56 8.34
CA GLU A 29 -6.27 30.88 7.05
C GLU A 29 -4.88 31.52 7.22
N SER A 30 -3.88 30.95 6.54
CA SER A 30 -2.49 31.44 6.55
C SER A 30 -2.30 32.83 5.94
N SER A 31 -3.25 33.30 5.14
CA SER A 31 -3.28 34.64 4.55
C SER A 31 -3.68 35.74 5.56
N LYS A 32 -4.05 35.37 6.78
CA LYS A 32 -4.50 36.28 7.84
C LYS A 32 -3.72 36.04 9.14
N GLY A 33 -3.61 37.07 9.97
CA GLY A 33 -2.99 36.97 11.30
C GLY A 33 -1.48 37.21 11.31
N THR A 34 -0.81 36.76 12.39
CA THR A 34 0.54 37.20 12.78
C THR A 34 1.62 36.88 11.75
N TYR A 35 1.45 35.81 10.97
CA TYR A 35 2.44 35.34 9.99
C TYR A 35 2.11 35.70 8.53
N ALA A 36 1.08 36.52 8.28
CA ALA A 36 0.63 36.82 6.92
C ALA A 36 1.74 37.47 6.05
N LYS A 37 2.59 38.32 6.64
CA LYS A 37 3.72 38.93 5.94
C LYS A 37 4.81 37.91 5.58
N ASP A 38 5.06 36.97 6.47
CA ASP A 38 6.05 35.90 6.24
C ASP A 38 5.57 34.94 5.15
N TRP A 39 4.26 34.64 5.12
CA TRP A 39 3.63 33.86 4.05
C TRP A 39 3.73 34.56 2.69
N ALA A 40 3.43 35.86 2.62
CA ALA A 40 3.54 36.62 1.38
C ALA A 40 4.99 36.70 0.87
N LYS A 41 5.95 36.86 1.80
CA LYS A 41 7.38 36.85 1.47
C LYS A 41 7.83 35.49 0.94
N TRP A 42 7.47 34.42 1.65
CA TRP A 42 7.79 33.05 1.25
C TRP A 42 7.18 32.70 -0.11
N GLU A 43 5.91 33.04 -0.36
CA GLU A 43 5.25 32.76 -1.64
C GLU A 43 5.97 33.44 -2.80
N LYS A 44 6.38 34.71 -2.62
CA LYS A 44 7.18 35.42 -3.61
C LYS A 44 8.50 34.69 -3.87
N GLN A 45 9.23 34.33 -2.81
CA GLN A 45 10.50 33.60 -2.94
C GLN A 45 10.32 32.24 -3.62
N LEU A 46 9.25 31.51 -3.30
CA LEU A 46 8.91 30.25 -3.96
C LEU A 46 8.70 30.46 -5.46
N ARG A 47 7.90 31.45 -5.86
CA ARG A 47 7.66 31.77 -7.27
C ARG A 47 8.96 32.12 -8.00
N ASP A 48 9.78 32.97 -7.42
CA ASP A 48 11.05 33.41 -8.02
C ASP A 48 12.03 32.24 -8.18
N ILE A 49 12.12 31.35 -7.17
CA ILE A 49 12.98 30.16 -7.20
C ILE A 49 12.48 29.11 -8.19
N LEU A 50 11.17 28.87 -8.28
CA LEU A 50 10.62 27.96 -9.27
C LEU A 50 10.87 28.48 -10.69
N LEU A 51 10.70 29.78 -10.91
CA LEU A 51 10.97 30.41 -12.21
C LEU A 51 12.45 30.31 -12.60
N SER A 52 13.38 30.55 -11.67
CA SER A 52 14.82 30.44 -11.96
C SER A 52 15.29 29.01 -12.21
N ASN A 53 14.54 28.00 -11.76
CA ASN A 53 14.81 26.59 -12.01
C ASN A 53 13.97 25.99 -13.14
N THR A 54 13.26 26.81 -13.93
CA THR A 54 12.28 26.34 -14.95
C THR A 54 12.89 25.35 -15.94
N GLU A 55 14.12 25.56 -16.42
CA GLU A 55 14.77 24.65 -17.36
C GLU A 55 14.98 23.25 -16.77
N TYR A 56 15.44 23.17 -15.51
CA TYR A 56 15.58 21.90 -14.80
C TYR A 56 14.21 21.27 -14.50
N LEU A 57 13.24 22.07 -14.06
CA LEU A 57 11.89 21.58 -13.76
C LEU A 57 11.18 21.07 -15.02
N ASN A 58 11.48 21.62 -16.19
CA ASN A 58 10.97 21.15 -17.47
C ASN A 58 11.73 19.91 -17.98
N SER A 59 13.02 19.76 -17.68
CA SER A 59 13.79 18.58 -18.10
C SER A 59 13.40 17.30 -17.37
N ILE A 60 12.92 17.43 -16.11
CA ILE A 60 12.36 16.31 -15.34
C ILE A 60 10.88 16.06 -15.63
N GLN A 61 10.19 17.00 -16.27
CA GLN A 61 8.83 16.76 -16.75
C GLN A 61 8.91 15.80 -17.92
N VAL A 62 8.02 14.79 -17.91
CA VAL A 62 7.81 13.98 -19.11
C VAL A 62 7.39 14.94 -20.22
N PRO A 63 8.15 15.04 -21.34
CA PRO A 63 7.83 15.97 -22.39
C PRO A 63 6.40 15.76 -22.86
N PHE A 64 5.63 16.83 -23.00
CA PHE A 64 4.24 16.76 -23.42
C PHE A 64 4.09 15.95 -24.72
N ASP A 65 5.03 16.12 -25.66
CA ASP A 65 5.08 15.37 -26.91
C ASP A 65 5.25 13.87 -26.71
N PHE A 66 6.01 13.44 -25.69
CA PHE A 66 6.16 12.04 -25.33
C PHE A 66 4.84 11.47 -24.77
N ALA A 67 4.17 12.22 -23.89
CA ALA A 67 2.85 11.84 -23.38
C ALA A 67 1.80 11.78 -24.51
N VAL A 68 1.80 12.74 -25.43
CA VAL A 68 0.92 12.77 -26.60
C VAL A 68 1.20 11.59 -27.52
N LYS A 69 2.47 11.25 -27.74
CA LYS A 69 2.85 10.09 -28.56
C LYS A 69 2.38 8.77 -27.94
N LEU A 70 2.54 8.60 -26.62
CA LEU A 70 2.02 7.44 -25.89
C LEU A 70 0.50 7.33 -26.02
N VAL A 71 -0.23 8.44 -25.87
CA VAL A 71 -1.69 8.46 -26.02
C VAL A 71 -2.08 8.14 -27.47
N LEU A 72 -1.37 8.68 -28.47
CA LEU A 72 -1.60 8.37 -29.88
C LEU A 72 -1.36 6.90 -30.21
N GLU A 73 -0.31 6.30 -29.64
CA GLU A 73 -0.03 4.87 -29.79
C GLU A 73 -1.11 4.02 -29.13
N GLN A 74 -1.57 4.40 -27.93
CA GLN A 74 -2.71 3.75 -27.27
C GLN A 74 -4.00 3.87 -28.09
N LEU A 75 -4.31 5.05 -28.62
CA LEU A 75 -5.48 5.27 -29.48
C LEU A 75 -5.40 4.45 -30.77
N ARG A 76 -4.20 4.27 -31.34
CA ARG A 76 -3.97 3.39 -32.49
C ARG A 76 -4.18 1.92 -32.14
N SER A 77 -3.71 1.46 -30.97
CA SER A 77 -3.98 0.09 -30.49
C SER A 77 -5.48 -0.13 -30.22
N ILE A 78 -6.18 0.87 -29.68
CA ILE A 78 -7.64 0.86 -29.52
C ILE A 78 -8.32 0.73 -30.89
N ALA A 79 -7.93 1.55 -31.86
CA ALA A 79 -8.52 1.52 -33.20
C ALA A 79 -8.27 0.20 -33.94
N LYS A 80 -7.18 -0.50 -33.63
CA LYS A 80 -6.85 -1.83 -34.18
C LYS A 80 -7.56 -2.99 -33.48
N GLY A 81 -8.22 -2.73 -32.35
CA GLY A 81 -8.86 -3.78 -31.54
C GLY A 81 -7.89 -4.55 -30.63
N ASP A 82 -6.62 -4.16 -30.57
CA ASP A 82 -5.58 -4.81 -29.75
C ASP A 82 -5.59 -4.33 -28.28
N TYR A 83 -6.53 -3.45 -27.92
CA TYR A 83 -6.65 -2.87 -26.58
C TYR A 83 -7.85 -3.44 -25.83
N THR A 84 -7.59 -4.23 -24.80
CA THR A 84 -8.60 -4.53 -23.77
C THR A 84 -8.77 -3.31 -22.87
N ALA A 85 -9.90 -2.63 -22.97
CA ALA A 85 -10.21 -1.50 -22.12
C ALA A 85 -10.18 -1.92 -20.63
N PRO A 86 -9.42 -1.24 -19.76
CA PRO A 86 -9.57 -1.43 -18.33
C PRO A 86 -10.99 -1.01 -17.95
N SER A 87 -11.67 -1.83 -17.14
CA SER A 87 -13.05 -1.62 -16.72
C SER A 87 -13.25 -0.19 -16.24
N THR A 88 -14.02 0.61 -16.99
CA THR A 88 -14.41 1.96 -16.61
C THR A 88 -15.54 1.91 -15.59
N GLU A 89 -15.24 1.46 -14.38
CA GLU A 89 -16.09 1.77 -13.23
C GLU A 89 -15.74 3.17 -12.73
N THR A 90 -16.77 3.98 -12.52
CA THR A 90 -16.68 5.34 -11.99
C THR A 90 -15.94 5.35 -10.65
N ARG A 91 -14.67 5.77 -10.69
CA ARG A 91 -13.75 5.78 -9.56
C ARG A 91 -14.18 6.79 -8.49
N LYS A 92 -14.74 6.32 -7.37
CA LYS A 92 -14.90 7.11 -6.14
C LYS A 92 -13.59 7.10 -5.34
N PHE A 93 -12.60 7.89 -5.76
CA PHE A 93 -11.31 7.99 -5.07
C PHE A 93 -11.39 8.63 -3.66
N GLY A 94 -12.51 9.25 -3.29
CA GLY A 94 -12.65 9.95 -2.01
C GLY A 94 -12.64 9.05 -0.77
N SER A 95 -12.99 7.76 -0.90
CA SER A 95 -13.15 6.82 0.21
C SER A 95 -12.05 5.77 0.34
N ILE A 96 -11.08 5.71 -0.57
CA ILE A 96 -10.07 4.63 -0.57
C ILE A 96 -9.11 4.83 0.61
N VAL A 97 -9.13 3.86 1.52
CA VAL A 97 -8.32 3.71 2.71
C VAL A 97 -7.08 2.87 2.41
N PHE A 98 -7.18 1.77 1.66
CA PHE A 98 -6.05 0.91 1.33
C PHE A 98 -6.24 0.09 0.04
N ALA A 99 -5.14 -0.42 -0.49
CA ALA A 99 -5.10 -1.40 -1.58
C ALA A 99 -4.72 -2.77 -1.03
N ALA A 100 -5.42 -3.82 -1.46
CA ALA A 100 -5.15 -5.18 -1.02
C ALA A 100 -5.47 -6.22 -2.10
N VAL A 101 -4.85 -7.39 -2.00
CA VAL A 101 -5.29 -8.60 -2.74
C VAL A 101 -6.26 -9.36 -1.86
N SER A 102 -7.50 -9.51 -2.30
CA SER A 102 -8.56 -10.25 -1.60
C SER A 102 -8.45 -11.73 -1.91
N LEU A 103 -8.46 -12.60 -0.91
CA LEU A 103 -8.23 -14.04 -1.09
C LEU A 103 -9.49 -14.86 -0.79
N PRO A 104 -9.72 -15.96 -1.54
CA PRO A 104 -10.84 -16.86 -1.28
C PRO A 104 -10.69 -17.53 0.10
N ILE A 105 -11.67 -17.31 0.98
CA ILE A 105 -11.66 -17.81 2.36
C ILE A 105 -11.59 -19.34 2.41
N GLU A 106 -12.30 -20.03 1.52
CA GLU A 106 -12.28 -21.49 1.44
C GLU A 106 -10.86 -22.05 1.24
N GLN A 107 -10.06 -21.44 0.35
CA GLN A 107 -8.67 -21.86 0.14
C GLN A 107 -7.78 -21.59 1.35
N ILE A 108 -8.07 -20.55 2.12
CA ILE A 108 -7.37 -20.25 3.38
C ILE A 108 -7.72 -21.28 4.45
N HIS A 109 -8.99 -21.70 4.54
CA HIS A 109 -9.42 -22.77 5.44
C HIS A 109 -8.82 -24.12 5.06
N ASP A 110 -8.84 -24.48 3.78
CA ASP A 110 -8.23 -25.72 3.29
C ASP A 110 -6.73 -25.77 3.62
N LEU A 111 -6.02 -24.65 3.46
CA LEU A 111 -4.61 -24.54 3.84
C LEU A 111 -4.40 -24.72 5.35
N LEU A 112 -5.23 -24.08 6.18
CA LEU A 112 -5.14 -24.25 7.63
C LEU A 112 -5.41 -25.69 8.07
N LYS A 113 -6.40 -26.35 7.46
CA LYS A 113 -6.74 -27.75 7.73
C LYS A 113 -5.64 -28.71 7.29
N MET A 114 -4.98 -28.41 6.17
CA MET A 114 -3.83 -29.17 5.71
C MET A 114 -2.63 -29.02 6.66
N LEU A 115 -2.40 -27.83 7.20
CA LEU A 115 -1.31 -27.59 8.16
C LEU A 115 -1.59 -28.22 9.52
N SER A 116 -2.82 -28.16 10.02
CA SER A 116 -3.19 -28.82 11.28
C SER A 116 -3.02 -30.33 11.21
N GLY A 117 -3.40 -30.96 10.08
CA GLY A 117 -3.20 -32.39 9.87
C GLY A 117 -1.73 -32.83 9.77
N LYS A 118 -0.79 -31.91 9.55
CA LYS A 118 0.65 -32.20 9.43
C LYS A 118 1.46 -31.78 10.66
N ASN A 119 0.96 -30.88 11.49
CA ASN A 119 1.70 -30.31 12.60
C ASN A 119 0.84 -30.22 13.87
N ALA A 120 1.15 -31.08 14.85
CA ALA A 120 0.42 -31.18 16.11
C ALA A 120 0.41 -29.87 16.92
N MET A 121 1.44 -29.01 16.79
CA MET A 121 1.47 -27.70 17.46
C MET A 121 0.50 -26.71 16.79
N VAL A 122 0.35 -26.79 15.46
CA VAL A 122 -0.65 -26.00 14.73
C VAL A 122 -2.05 -26.50 15.07
N GLU A 123 -2.27 -27.81 15.08
CA GLU A 123 -3.54 -28.40 15.52
C GLU A 123 -3.92 -27.94 16.94
N ALA A 124 -2.98 -28.03 17.88
CA ALA A 124 -3.20 -27.58 19.25
C ALA A 124 -3.49 -26.08 19.35
N PHE A 125 -2.82 -25.26 18.53
CA PHE A 125 -3.07 -23.81 18.48
C PHE A 125 -4.45 -23.47 17.94
N LEU A 126 -4.95 -24.20 16.95
CA LEU A 126 -6.23 -23.93 16.30
C LEU A 126 -7.43 -24.47 17.09
N LYS A 127 -7.24 -25.51 17.89
CA LYS A 127 -8.34 -26.26 18.55
C LYS A 127 -9.30 -25.40 19.38
N ASP A 128 -8.80 -24.37 20.04
CA ASP A 128 -9.54 -23.45 20.91
C ASP A 128 -9.94 -22.15 20.20
N LYS A 129 -9.55 -21.98 18.94
CA LYS A 129 -9.77 -20.76 18.16
C LYS A 129 -10.79 -21.08 17.10
N ASP A 130 -11.95 -20.45 17.19
CA ASP A 130 -13.00 -20.56 16.18
C ASP A 130 -12.59 -19.78 14.91
N MET A 131 -11.50 -20.23 14.27
CA MET A 131 -10.91 -19.61 13.08
C MET A 131 -11.79 -19.80 11.86
N GLU A 132 -12.55 -20.90 11.80
CA GLU A 132 -13.55 -21.13 10.76
C GLU A 132 -14.67 -20.08 10.79
N SER A 133 -15.20 -19.71 11.96
CA SER A 133 -16.26 -18.69 12.01
C SER A 133 -15.76 -17.24 12.05
N SER A 134 -14.53 -17.01 12.53
CA SER A 134 -13.99 -15.67 12.72
C SER A 134 -13.35 -15.06 11.47
N LEU A 135 -12.82 -15.87 10.55
CA LEU A 135 -12.18 -15.39 9.32
C LEU A 135 -13.22 -15.04 8.25
N ARG A 136 -13.82 -13.85 8.34
CA ARG A 136 -14.83 -13.38 7.37
C ARG A 136 -14.26 -12.77 6.09
N LYS A 137 -12.98 -12.39 6.10
CA LYS A 137 -12.26 -11.79 4.97
C LYS A 137 -10.78 -12.13 5.10
N ALA A 138 -10.18 -12.61 4.03
CA ALA A 138 -8.74 -12.78 3.93
C ALA A 138 -8.20 -11.83 2.87
N HIS A 139 -7.15 -11.08 3.20
CA HIS A 139 -6.52 -10.18 2.25
C HIS A 139 -5.05 -9.92 2.62
N ILE A 140 -4.27 -9.53 1.62
CA ILE A 140 -2.91 -8.99 1.80
C ILE A 140 -2.96 -7.50 1.55
N THR A 141 -2.68 -6.71 2.59
CA THR A 141 -2.57 -5.26 2.43
C THR A 141 -1.28 -4.91 1.68
N LEU A 142 -1.42 -4.17 0.58
CA LEU A 142 -0.31 -3.69 -0.25
C LEU A 142 0.12 -2.28 0.12
N ALA A 143 -0.84 -1.40 0.39
CA ALA A 143 -0.56 -0.08 0.93
C ALA A 143 -1.78 0.47 1.66
N HIS A 144 -1.54 1.09 2.81
CA HIS A 144 -2.54 1.83 3.56
C HIS A 144 -2.31 3.35 3.48
N LYS A 145 -3.36 4.13 3.24
CA LYS A 145 -3.31 5.59 3.08
C LYS A 145 -2.66 6.30 4.26
N ARG A 146 -2.93 5.85 5.49
CA ARG A 146 -2.35 6.44 6.71
C ARG A 146 -0.83 6.22 6.82
N SER A 147 -0.32 5.10 6.31
CA SER A 147 1.09 4.71 6.45
C SER A 147 1.93 5.14 5.26
N HIS A 148 1.36 5.09 4.05
CA HIS A 148 2.11 5.27 2.79
C HIS A 148 1.62 6.47 1.96
N GLY A 149 0.54 7.13 2.35
CA GLY A 149 -0.04 8.24 1.62
C GLY A 149 -0.97 7.82 0.46
N VAL A 150 -1.72 8.80 -0.07
CA VAL A 150 -2.72 8.57 -1.13
C VAL A 150 -2.08 8.09 -2.43
N THR A 151 -0.95 8.68 -2.81
CA THR A 151 -0.23 8.32 -4.05
C THR A 151 0.19 6.86 -4.04
N ALA A 152 0.72 6.36 -2.92
CA ALA A 152 1.16 4.97 -2.82
C ALA A 152 -0.01 3.98 -3.00
N VAL A 153 -1.21 4.32 -2.52
CA VAL A 153 -2.41 3.51 -2.73
C VAL A 153 -2.90 3.61 -4.17
N ALA A 154 -2.93 4.82 -4.73
CA ALA A 154 -3.40 5.06 -6.10
C ALA A 154 -2.53 4.37 -7.17
N ASN A 155 -1.25 4.16 -6.89
CA ASN A 155 -0.33 3.48 -7.81
C ASN A 155 -0.74 2.04 -8.13
N TYR A 156 -1.53 1.36 -7.29
CA TYR A 156 -2.06 0.03 -7.63
C TYR A 156 -3.25 0.07 -8.59
N GLY A 157 -3.67 1.26 -9.02
CA GLY A 157 -4.87 1.47 -9.84
C GLY A 157 -4.87 0.70 -11.17
N HIS A 158 -3.70 0.39 -11.73
CA HIS A 158 -3.59 -0.39 -12.97
C HIS A 158 -3.73 -1.91 -12.76
N PHE A 159 -3.58 -2.39 -11.52
CA PHE A 159 -3.77 -3.80 -11.16
C PHE A 159 -5.17 -4.10 -10.63
N VAL A 160 -6.02 -3.09 -10.41
CA VAL A 160 -7.37 -3.29 -9.83
C VAL A 160 -8.17 -4.28 -10.67
N ASN A 161 -8.88 -5.19 -10.00
CA ASN A 161 -9.65 -6.31 -10.57
C ASN A 161 -8.82 -7.38 -11.30
N ARG A 162 -7.49 -7.25 -11.35
CA ARG A 162 -6.60 -8.31 -11.87
C ARG A 162 -6.37 -9.36 -10.79
N GLN A 163 -6.30 -10.63 -11.22
CA GLN A 163 -5.94 -11.74 -10.35
C GLN A 163 -4.44 -11.72 -10.08
N VAL A 164 -4.05 -11.52 -8.83
CA VAL A 164 -2.66 -11.55 -8.38
C VAL A 164 -2.38 -12.91 -7.76
N PRO A 165 -1.43 -13.70 -8.28
CA PRO A 165 -0.99 -14.92 -7.63
C PRO A 165 -0.17 -14.59 -6.38
N ILE A 166 -0.42 -15.33 -5.31
CA ILE A 166 0.20 -15.16 -4.00
C ILE A 166 0.76 -16.50 -3.54
N ASP A 167 2.07 -16.55 -3.30
CA ASP A 167 2.70 -17.72 -2.70
C ASP A 167 2.69 -17.59 -1.18
N VAL A 168 1.94 -18.47 -0.51
CA VAL A 168 1.92 -18.57 0.95
C VAL A 168 3.09 -19.46 1.40
N THR A 169 4.00 -18.91 2.20
CA THR A 169 5.32 -19.53 2.49
C THR A 169 5.47 -20.01 3.92
N ALA A 170 4.75 -19.42 4.87
CA ALA A 170 4.82 -19.84 6.27
C ALA A 170 3.60 -19.39 7.06
N LEU A 171 3.30 -20.12 8.13
CA LEU A 171 2.40 -19.68 9.20
C LEU A 171 3.23 -19.13 10.35
N LEU A 172 2.96 -17.90 10.78
CA LEU A 172 3.49 -17.35 12.03
C LEU A 172 2.34 -17.17 13.01
N TYR A 173 2.57 -17.58 14.26
CA TYR A 173 1.55 -17.46 15.29
C TYR A 173 2.16 -17.36 16.69
N ASN A 174 1.38 -16.78 17.58
CA ASN A 174 1.57 -16.85 19.02
C ASN A 174 0.18 -16.97 19.68
N PRO A 175 0.07 -17.07 21.02
CA PRO A 175 -1.23 -17.21 21.67
C PRO A 175 -2.28 -16.13 21.34
N ASN A 176 -1.85 -14.95 20.85
CA ASN A 176 -2.69 -13.77 20.66
C ASN A 176 -2.98 -13.43 19.20
N MET A 177 -2.26 -13.99 18.23
CA MET A 177 -2.46 -13.70 16.81
C MET A 177 -1.85 -14.76 15.91
N ALA A 178 -2.39 -14.89 14.70
CA ALA A 178 -1.84 -15.73 13.64
C ALA A 178 -1.96 -15.03 12.28
N ALA A 179 -0.93 -15.19 11.46
CA ALA A 179 -0.90 -14.71 10.09
C ALA A 179 -0.08 -15.63 9.18
N PHE A 180 -0.49 -15.71 7.92
CA PHE A 180 0.34 -16.31 6.88
C PHE A 180 1.32 -15.28 6.32
N GLU A 181 2.58 -15.66 6.21
CA GLU A 181 3.56 -14.95 5.38
C GLU A 181 3.31 -15.27 3.91
N ALA A 182 3.42 -14.24 3.08
CA ALA A 182 3.10 -14.35 1.67
C ALA A 182 4.09 -13.59 0.79
N ARG A 183 4.29 -14.09 -0.43
CA ARG A 183 5.00 -13.40 -1.51
C ARG A 183 4.05 -13.13 -2.65
N LEU A 184 4.11 -11.91 -3.16
CA LEU A 184 3.31 -11.47 -4.29
C LEU A 184 3.98 -11.88 -5.60
N GLY A 185 3.18 -12.39 -6.53
CA GLY A 185 3.65 -12.78 -7.84
C GLY A 185 3.61 -11.65 -8.87
N THR A 186 3.56 -12.06 -10.13
CA THR A 186 3.61 -11.16 -11.30
C THR A 186 2.27 -11.17 -12.02
N VAL A 187 1.82 -10.01 -12.51
CA VAL A 187 0.63 -9.84 -13.34
C VAL A 187 1.04 -9.12 -14.61
N ASP A 188 0.67 -9.66 -15.78
CA ASP A 188 1.01 -9.07 -17.10
C ASP A 188 2.51 -8.76 -17.29
N GLY A 189 3.40 -9.56 -16.66
CA GLY A 189 4.84 -9.36 -16.70
C GLY A 189 5.38 -8.34 -15.70
N GLU A 190 4.53 -7.71 -14.90
CA GLU A 190 4.91 -6.73 -13.87
C GLU A 190 4.78 -7.33 -12.46
N ALA A 191 5.84 -7.21 -11.66
CA ALA A 191 5.85 -7.71 -10.29
C ALA A 191 4.97 -6.84 -9.37
N VAL A 192 4.02 -7.45 -8.67
CA VAL A 192 3.22 -6.74 -7.67
C VAL A 192 4.02 -6.69 -6.36
N THR A 193 4.40 -5.50 -5.90
CA THR A 193 5.16 -5.35 -4.65
C THR A 193 4.30 -4.71 -3.57
N SER A 194 4.38 -5.19 -2.32
CA SER A 194 3.77 -4.50 -1.18
C SER A 194 4.67 -3.35 -0.71
N LYS A 195 4.06 -2.32 -0.11
CA LYS A 195 4.78 -1.30 0.67
C LYS A 195 5.05 -1.73 2.10
N ASN A 196 4.36 -2.77 2.59
CA ASN A 196 4.68 -3.36 3.89
C ASN A 196 5.93 -4.24 3.75
N GLU A 197 6.86 -4.12 4.70
CA GLU A 197 8.10 -4.91 4.74
C GLU A 197 7.84 -6.42 4.83
N TRP A 198 6.75 -6.79 5.51
CA TRP A 198 6.32 -8.17 5.67
C TRP A 198 4.88 -8.34 5.16
N PRO A 199 4.71 -8.72 3.88
CA PRO A 199 3.40 -9.02 3.32
C PRO A 199 2.82 -10.26 3.99
N HIS A 200 1.62 -10.13 4.54
CA HIS A 200 0.97 -11.20 5.29
C HIS A 200 -0.55 -11.15 5.15
N ILE A 201 -1.18 -12.28 5.48
CA ILE A 201 -2.62 -12.47 5.61
C ILE A 201 -2.92 -12.65 7.08
N THR A 202 -3.57 -11.68 7.73
CA THR A 202 -4.01 -11.85 9.11
C THR A 202 -5.15 -12.86 9.17
N LEU A 203 -4.97 -13.93 9.95
CA LEU A 203 -5.94 -15.02 10.06
C LEU A 203 -6.80 -14.89 11.29
N TRP A 204 -6.19 -14.52 12.41
CA TRP A 204 -6.87 -14.42 13.69
C TRP A 204 -6.13 -13.48 14.63
N THR A 205 -6.88 -12.81 15.49
CA THR A 205 -6.38 -12.01 16.61
C THR A 205 -7.25 -12.28 17.82
N GLY A 206 -6.62 -12.40 19.00
CA GLY A 206 -7.30 -12.53 20.27
C GLY A 206 -8.12 -11.28 20.62
N GLU A 207 -8.97 -11.42 21.63
CA GLU A 207 -9.82 -10.32 22.09
C GLU A 207 -8.97 -9.08 22.48
N GLY A 208 -9.38 -7.91 22.00
CA GLY A 208 -8.67 -6.65 22.23
C GLY A 208 -7.39 -6.44 21.40
N VAL A 209 -6.96 -7.42 20.60
CA VAL A 209 -5.80 -7.30 19.72
C VAL A 209 -6.22 -6.79 18.35
N ALA A 210 -5.68 -5.65 17.93
CA ALA A 210 -5.98 -5.09 16.62
C ALA A 210 -5.26 -5.88 15.50
N PRO A 211 -5.87 -6.10 14.32
CA PRO A 211 -5.24 -6.80 13.19
C PRO A 211 -3.88 -6.23 12.78
N LYS A 212 -3.68 -4.91 12.94
CA LYS A 212 -2.40 -4.24 12.65
C LYS A 212 -1.23 -4.77 13.49
N GLU A 213 -1.48 -5.36 14.66
CA GLU A 213 -0.44 -5.88 15.55
C GLU A 213 0.22 -7.13 14.95
N ALA A 214 -0.45 -7.81 14.00
CA ALA A 214 0.12 -8.95 13.27
C ALA A 214 1.42 -8.59 12.55
N ASN A 215 1.62 -7.32 12.14
CA ASN A 215 2.88 -6.83 11.56
C ASN A 215 4.11 -7.09 12.47
N ASN A 216 3.91 -7.26 13.78
CA ASN A 216 4.99 -7.49 14.73
C ASN A 216 5.39 -8.97 14.86
N LEU A 217 4.67 -9.90 14.22
CA LEU A 217 4.96 -11.35 14.30
C LEU A 217 6.41 -11.73 13.93
N PRO A 218 7.04 -11.17 12.88
CA PRO A 218 8.45 -11.43 12.60
C PRO A 218 9.39 -11.00 13.73
N GLN A 219 9.12 -9.85 14.36
CA GLN A 219 9.90 -9.37 15.50
C GLN A 219 9.66 -10.24 16.74
N LEU A 220 8.44 -10.72 16.95
CA LEU A 220 8.13 -11.63 18.05
C LEU A 220 8.80 -13.00 17.84
N LEU A 221 8.89 -13.48 16.60
CA LEU A 221 9.62 -14.68 16.24
C LEU A 221 11.11 -14.55 16.57
N SER A 222 11.75 -13.42 16.22
CA SER A 222 13.17 -13.19 16.54
C SER A 222 13.44 -13.09 18.06
N GLN A 223 12.42 -12.78 18.85
CA GLN A 223 12.46 -12.79 20.32
C GLN A 223 12.09 -14.15 20.95
N GLY A 224 11.77 -15.18 20.14
CA GLY A 224 11.29 -16.47 20.64
C GLY A 224 9.87 -16.45 21.23
N LYS A 225 9.08 -15.42 20.92
CA LYS A 225 7.70 -15.21 21.40
C LYS A 225 6.62 -15.58 20.38
N ALA A 226 7.03 -16.05 19.20
CA ALA A 226 6.15 -16.60 18.18
C ALA A 226 6.79 -17.86 17.60
N ALA A 227 5.95 -18.71 17.02
CA ALA A 227 6.36 -19.88 16.26
C ALA A 227 6.22 -19.62 14.77
N ARG A 228 7.05 -20.31 13.98
CA ARG A 228 6.98 -20.32 12.51
C ARG A 228 6.86 -21.76 12.04
N VAL A 229 5.94 -22.01 11.11
CA VAL A 229 5.78 -23.28 10.41
C VAL A 229 5.95 -23.00 8.93
N GLU A 230 7.00 -23.57 8.34
CA GLU A 230 7.28 -23.39 6.92
C GLU A 230 6.34 -24.21 6.05
N ILE A 231 6.04 -23.67 4.87
CA ILE A 231 5.20 -24.28 3.85
C ILE A 231 6.09 -24.47 2.62
N ASP A 232 6.60 -25.69 2.48
CA ASP A 232 7.47 -26.10 1.37
C ASP A 232 6.91 -27.38 0.72
N PRO A 233 6.56 -27.36 -0.59
CA PRO A 233 6.56 -26.19 -1.46
C PRO A 233 5.52 -25.13 -1.04
N PRO A 234 5.74 -23.84 -1.36
CA PRO A 234 4.75 -22.79 -1.13
C PRO A 234 3.42 -23.11 -1.81
N VAL A 235 2.31 -22.67 -1.21
CA VAL A 235 0.97 -22.84 -1.78
C VAL A 235 0.55 -21.54 -2.46
N THR A 236 0.28 -21.60 -3.76
CA THR A 236 -0.17 -20.43 -4.53
C THR A 236 -1.69 -20.28 -4.46
N ILE A 237 -2.16 -19.11 -4.01
CA ILE A 237 -3.57 -18.71 -4.00
C ILE A 237 -3.69 -17.44 -4.85
N SER A 238 -4.68 -17.35 -5.72
CA SER A 238 -4.91 -16.14 -6.51
C SER A 238 -6.15 -15.40 -6.03
N GLY A 239 -6.10 -14.07 -6.14
CA GLY A 239 -7.21 -13.21 -5.76
C GLY A 239 -7.19 -11.86 -6.45
N PRO A 240 -8.34 -11.17 -6.59
CA PRO A 240 -8.37 -9.85 -7.20
C PRO A 240 -7.68 -8.81 -6.32
N LEU A 241 -6.94 -7.89 -6.94
CA LEU A 241 -6.52 -6.65 -6.28
C LEU A 241 -7.68 -5.66 -6.23
N GLU A 242 -7.99 -5.15 -5.05
CA GLU A 242 -9.13 -4.27 -4.80
C GLU A 242 -8.73 -3.06 -3.94
N PHE A 243 -9.56 -2.02 -4.02
CA PHE A 243 -9.50 -0.85 -3.16
C PHE A 243 -10.59 -0.92 -2.10
N TYR A 244 -10.22 -0.54 -0.88
CA TYR A 244 -11.07 -0.55 0.32
C TYR A 244 -11.10 0.82 0.96
#